data_AF-A0A8X6VQS4-F1
#
_entry.id   AF-A0A8X6VQS4-F1
#
_cell.length_a   1.000
_cell.length_b   1.000
_cell.length_c   1.000
_cell.angle_alpha   90.00
_cell.angle_beta   90.00
_cell.angle_gamma   90.00
#
_symmetry.space_group_name_H-M   'P 1'
#
loop_
_entity.id
_entity.type
_entity.pdbx_description
1 polymer ?
#
loop_
_entity_poly.entity_id
_entity_poly.type
_entity_poly.pdbx_seq_one_letter_code
_entity_poly.pdbx_strand_id
1 'polypeptide(L)'
;MVWGSTGYTSPSPVVCIDGTLNSAPYISGVLPPVSLPFVQALPNPTFQQDNVLPHVAGIVRTFLYTKNVRQLPWRAFSPGLLPIENVWFMVAERLTRHITVDELW
;
A
#
# COMPACT_ATOMS: atom_id res chain seq x y z
N MET A 1 9.89 -2.95 -7.47
CA MET A 1 9.43 -2.76 -6.07
C MET A 1 8.18 -3.58 -5.84
N VAL A 2 7.68 -3.73 -4.60
CA VAL A 2 6.40 -4.39 -4.33
C VAL A 2 5.43 -3.45 -3.61
N TRP A 3 4.13 -3.67 -3.78
CA TRP A 3 3.08 -2.96 -3.06
C TRP A 3 2.12 -3.95 -2.40
N GLY A 4 1.66 -3.64 -1.20
CA GLY A 4 0.67 -4.41 -0.48
C GLY A 4 -0.01 -3.57 0.60
N SER A 5 -1.15 -4.06 1.07
CA SER A 5 -1.89 -3.48 2.19
C SER A 5 -2.16 -4.54 3.25
N THR A 6 -2.42 -4.12 4.49
CA THR A 6 -2.78 -5.03 5.58
C THR A 6 -3.98 -4.51 6.33
N GLY A 7 -4.86 -5.43 6.69
CA GLY A 7 -5.89 -5.24 7.70
C GLY A 7 -5.46 -5.89 9.01
N TYR A 8 -6.35 -5.86 10.00
CA TYR A 8 -6.11 -6.50 11.29
C TYR A 8 -6.05 -8.03 11.17
N THR A 9 -6.88 -8.63 10.32
CA THR A 9 -7.05 -10.09 10.22
C THR A 9 -6.25 -10.72 9.09
N SER A 10 -5.97 -9.98 8.02
CA SER A 10 -5.29 -10.51 6.84
C SER A 10 -4.58 -9.43 6.03
N PRO A 11 -3.50 -9.78 5.31
CA PRO A 11 -2.91 -8.93 4.29
C PRO A 11 -3.72 -9.01 2.97
N SER A 12 -3.58 -7.99 2.13
CA SER A 12 -3.96 -8.09 0.72
C SER A 12 -2.95 -8.94 -0.06
N PRO A 13 -3.29 -9.37 -1.29
CA PRO A 13 -2.26 -9.78 -2.25
C PRO A 13 -1.18 -8.70 -2.38
N VAL A 14 0.05 -9.14 -2.65
CA VAL A 14 1.20 -8.28 -2.95
C VAL A 14 1.36 -8.20 -4.46
N VAL A 15 1.62 -7.01 -5.00
CA VAL A 15 1.87 -6.80 -6.43
C VAL A 15 3.29 -6.34 -6.66
N CYS A 16 3.93 -6.92 -7.67
CA CYS A 16 5.20 -6.43 -8.19
C CYS A 16 4.94 -5.22 -9.08
N ILE A 17 5.66 -4.14 -8.81
CA ILE A 17 5.68 -2.93 -9.62
C ILE A 17 7.00 -2.93 -10.38
N ASP A 18 6.89 -2.93 -11.70
CA ASP A 18 8.01 -2.68 -12.60
C ASP A 18 8.29 -1.17 -12.67
N GLY A 19 9.54 -0.77 -12.40
CA GLY A 19 9.95 0.63 -12.35
C GLY A 19 9.41 1.43 -11.15
N THR A 20 9.16 2.73 -11.36
CA THR A 20 8.75 3.70 -10.34
C THR A 20 7.23 3.86 -10.26
N LEU A 21 6.67 3.79 -9.06
CA LEU A 21 5.23 3.94 -8.82
C LEU A 21 4.81 5.41 -8.74
N ASN A 22 4.45 5.98 -9.89
CA ASN A 22 3.85 7.32 -9.98
C ASN A 22 2.33 7.27 -9.76
N SER A 23 1.67 8.44 -9.67
CA SER A 23 0.23 8.52 -9.36
C SER A 23 -0.69 7.80 -10.35
N ALA A 24 -0.42 7.88 -11.66
CA ALA A 24 -1.26 7.20 -12.65
C ALA A 24 -1.10 5.66 -12.61
N PRO A 25 0.13 5.10 -12.61
CA PRO A 25 0.34 3.67 -12.36
C PRO A 25 -0.18 3.18 -11.00
N TYR A 26 -0.16 4.03 -9.97
CA TYR A 26 -0.77 3.70 -8.68
C TYR A 26 -2.29 3.51 -8.81
N ILE A 27 -2.96 4.40 -9.55
CA ILE A 27 -4.39 4.24 -9.83
C ILE A 27 -4.64 3.03 -10.75
N SER A 28 -3.88 2.81 -11.82
CA SER A 28 -4.24 1.75 -12.78
C SER A 28 -3.81 0.35 -12.31
N GLY A 29 -2.66 0.25 -11.64
CA GLY A 29 -2.00 -1.02 -11.34
C GLY A 29 -2.11 -1.48 -9.88
N VAL A 30 -2.53 -0.60 -8.96
CA VAL A 30 -2.55 -0.93 -7.52
C VAL A 30 -3.93 -0.77 -6.91
N LEU A 31 -4.57 0.38 -7.10
CA LEU A 31 -5.81 0.71 -6.39
C LEU A 31 -6.99 -0.20 -6.79
N PRO A 32 -7.58 -0.17 -7.99
CA PRO A 32 -8.64 -1.08 -8.42
C PRO A 32 -8.30 -2.58 -8.36
N PRO A 33 -7.12 -3.06 -8.78
CA PRO A 33 -6.90 -4.51 -8.86
C PRO A 33 -6.66 -5.14 -7.49
N VAL A 34 -6.16 -4.39 -6.49
CA VAL A 34 -5.74 -4.97 -5.21
C VAL A 34 -6.27 -4.20 -4.01
N SER A 35 -5.94 -2.92 -3.88
CA SER A 35 -6.23 -2.17 -2.64
C SER A 35 -7.72 -1.98 -2.42
N LEU A 36 -8.45 -1.56 -3.46
CA LEU A 36 -9.85 -1.16 -3.36
C LEU A 36 -10.76 -2.36 -3.06
N PRO A 37 -10.67 -3.51 -3.74
CA PRO A 37 -11.44 -4.70 -3.38
C PRO A 37 -11.16 -5.16 -1.95
N PHE A 38 -9.89 -5.13 -1.54
CA PHE A 38 -9.49 -5.50 -0.18
C PHE A 38 -10.13 -4.58 0.86
N VAL A 39 -10.01 -3.26 0.69
CA VAL A 39 -10.61 -2.29 1.61
C VAL A 39 -12.13 -2.44 1.65
N GLN A 40 -12.79 -2.55 0.50
CA GLN A 40 -14.25 -2.64 0.43
C GLN A 40 -14.83 -3.94 1.01
N ALA A 41 -14.02 -5.00 1.12
CA ALA A 41 -14.43 -6.24 1.77
C ALA A 41 -14.40 -6.17 3.31
N LEU A 42 -13.75 -5.15 3.89
CA LEU A 42 -13.64 -4.99 5.34
C LEU A 42 -14.88 -4.28 5.92
N PRO A 43 -15.28 -4.57 7.17
CA PRO A 43 -16.36 -3.85 7.84
C PRO A 43 -15.89 -2.46 8.27
N ASN A 44 -16.53 -1.41 7.75
CA ASN A 44 -16.29 0.00 8.10
C ASN A 44 -14.80 0.42 8.11
N PRO A 45 -14.06 0.18 7.01
CA PRO A 45 -12.62 0.42 6.98
C PRO A 45 -12.28 1.91 7.05
N THR A 46 -11.10 2.21 7.57
CA THR A 46 -10.43 3.48 7.34
C THR A 46 -9.10 3.19 6.65
N PHE A 47 -8.94 3.71 5.44
CA PHE A 47 -7.76 3.50 4.61
C PHE A 47 -6.63 4.44 5.06
N GLN A 48 -5.51 3.87 5.45
CA GLN A 48 -4.30 4.58 5.83
C GLN A 48 -3.23 4.39 4.75
N GLN A 49 -2.65 5.49 4.32
CA GLN A 49 -1.47 5.52 3.45
C GLN A 49 -0.57 6.68 3.90
N ASP A 50 0.71 6.59 3.56
CA ASP A 50 1.66 7.67 3.79
C ASP A 50 1.45 8.85 2.83
N ASN A 51 2.13 9.96 3.10
CA ASN A 51 1.98 11.19 2.33
C ASN A 51 3.01 11.33 1.19
N VAL A 52 3.51 10.22 0.64
CA VAL A 52 4.43 10.30 -0.52
C VAL A 52 3.70 10.91 -1.72
N LEU A 53 4.44 11.64 -2.56
CA LEU A 53 3.89 12.44 -3.66
C LEU A 53 2.89 11.67 -4.54
N PRO A 54 3.14 10.39 -4.92
CA PRO A 54 2.18 9.63 -5.72
C PRO A 54 0.80 9.49 -5.06
N HIS A 55 0.75 9.24 -3.75
CA HIS A 55 -0.47 8.93 -2.99
C HIS A 55 -1.32 10.17 -2.69
N VAL A 56 -0.67 11.34 -2.52
CA VAL A 56 -1.37 12.59 -2.19
C VAL A 56 -1.71 13.46 -3.41
N ALA A 57 -1.32 13.03 -4.62
CA ALA A 57 -1.65 13.71 -5.85
C ALA A 57 -3.17 13.89 -6.01
N GLY A 58 -3.57 15.01 -6.63
CA GLY A 58 -4.98 15.34 -6.82
C GLY A 58 -5.78 14.23 -7.49
N ILE A 59 -5.22 13.59 -8.52
CA ILE A 59 -5.88 12.48 -9.24
C ILE A 59 -6.16 11.28 -8.33
N VAL A 60 -5.27 10.98 -7.38
CA VAL A 60 -5.42 9.86 -6.44
C VAL A 60 -6.46 10.20 -5.37
N ARG A 61 -6.40 11.41 -4.83
CA ARG A 61 -7.41 11.90 -3.87
C ARG A 61 -8.81 11.89 -4.46
N THR A 62 -8.96 12.40 -5.69
CA THR A 62 -10.23 12.38 -6.43
C THR A 62 -10.68 10.94 -6.69
N PHE A 63 -9.77 10.05 -7.12
CA PHE A 63 -10.11 8.64 -7.32
C PHE A 63 -10.66 8.01 -6.04
N LEU A 64 -9.93 8.09 -4.91
CA LEU A 64 -10.36 7.51 -3.64
C LEU A 64 -11.68 8.11 -3.14
N TYR A 65 -11.87 9.42 -3.29
CA TYR A 65 -13.13 10.09 -2.97
C TYR A 65 -14.30 9.55 -3.80
N THR A 66 -14.14 9.43 -5.12
CA THR A 66 -15.19 8.91 -6.02
C THR A 66 -15.50 7.43 -5.78
N LYS A 67 -14.57 6.67 -5.20
CA LYS A 67 -14.75 5.28 -4.78
C LYS A 67 -15.29 5.13 -3.35
N ASN A 68 -15.68 6.24 -2.71
CA ASN A 68 -16.19 6.28 -1.34
C ASN A 68 -15.24 5.64 -0.31
N VAL A 69 -13.93 5.79 -0.52
CA VAL A 69 -12.91 5.29 0.41
C VAL A 69 -12.70 6.31 1.52
N ARG A 70 -13.05 5.94 2.75
CA ARG A 70 -12.74 6.74 3.93
C ARG A 70 -11.23 6.70 4.19
N GLN A 71 -10.56 7.84 4.13
CA GLN A 71 -9.13 7.95 4.37
C GLN A 71 -8.83 8.43 5.80
N LEU A 72 -7.77 7.89 6.41
CA LEU A 72 -7.19 8.42 7.64
C LEU A 72 -6.34 9.65 7.29
N PRO A 73 -6.60 10.84 7.86
CA PRO A 73 -5.70 11.97 7.72
C PRO A 73 -4.34 11.62 8.32
N TRP A 74 -3.29 11.59 7.49
CA TRP A 74 -1.94 11.24 7.94
C TRP A 74 -1.06 12.49 8.03
N ARG A 75 -0.23 12.57 9.08
CA ARG A 75 0.77 13.65 9.21
C ARG A 75 2.04 13.27 8.44
N ALA A 76 2.67 14.26 7.80
CA ALA A 76 3.98 14.07 7.19
C ALA A 76 5.03 13.71 8.26
N PHE A 77 6.08 12.96 7.87
CA PHE A 77 7.22 12.59 8.73
C PHE A 77 6.89 11.70 9.95
N SER A 78 5.92 10.79 9.80
CA SER A 78 5.61 9.77 10.81
C SER A 78 5.76 8.33 10.29
N PRO A 79 6.92 7.93 9.72
CA PRO A 79 7.11 6.59 9.15
C PRO A 79 6.96 5.48 10.20
N GLY A 80 7.43 5.70 11.44
CA GLY A 80 7.31 4.74 12.54
C GLY A 80 5.88 4.49 13.05
N LEU A 81 4.87 5.17 12.49
CA LEU A 81 3.46 5.00 12.86
C LEU A 81 2.66 4.20 11.82
N LEU A 82 3.29 3.72 10.75
CA LEU A 82 2.65 2.89 9.74
C LEU A 82 2.76 1.40 10.15
N PRO A 83 1.66 0.72 10.51
CA PRO A 83 1.73 -0.70 10.89
C PRO A 83 2.31 -1.60 9.79
N ILE A 84 2.13 -1.21 8.52
CA ILE A 84 2.64 -1.95 7.36
C ILE A 84 4.17 -1.98 7.30
N GLU A 85 4.86 -0.96 7.81
CA GLU A 85 6.33 -0.93 7.84
C GLU A 85 6.89 -2.04 8.74
N ASN A 86 6.23 -2.31 9.87
CA ASN A 86 6.60 -3.44 10.74
C ASN A 86 6.39 -4.79 10.02
N VAL A 87 5.31 -4.93 9.26
CA VAL A 87 5.05 -6.14 8.46
C VAL A 87 6.14 -6.32 7.39
N TRP A 88 6.50 -5.25 6.67
CA TRP A 88 7.57 -5.29 5.68
C TRP A 88 8.92 -5.62 6.30
N PHE A 89 9.23 -5.05 7.48
CA PHE A 89 10.44 -5.39 8.23
C PHE A 89 10.50 -6.89 8.55
N MET A 90 9.41 -7.48 9.07
CA MET A 90 9.34 -8.91 9.35
C MET A 90 9.48 -9.77 8.08
N VAL A 91 8.91 -9.34 6.95
CA VAL A 91 9.07 -10.03 5.67
C VAL A 91 10.52 -9.98 5.22
N ALA A 92 11.15 -8.80 5.24
CA ALA A 92 12.56 -8.63 4.88
C ALA A 92 13.51 -9.45 5.77
N GLU A 93 13.26 -9.46 7.08
CA GLU A 93 14.04 -10.27 8.03
C GLU A 93 13.95 -11.77 7.71
N ARG A 94 12.78 -12.27 7.31
CA ARG A 94 12.62 -13.68 6.93
C ARG A 94 13.26 -14.00 5.59
N LEU A 95 13.13 -13.11 4.61
CA LEU A 95 13.72 -13.29 3.27
C LEU A 95 15.25 -13.32 3.35
N THR A 96 15.86 -12.36 4.04
CA THR A 96 17.32 -12.27 4.19
C THR A 96 17.96 -13.48 4.90
N ARG A 97 17.19 -14.24 5.68
CA ARG A 97 17.64 -15.49 6.30
C ARG A 97 17.68 -16.69 5.33
N HIS A 98 16.98 -16.62 4.20
CA HIS A 98 16.77 -17.76 3.32
C HIS A 98 17.20 -17.51 1.86
N ILE A 99 17.27 -16.25 1.44
CA ILE A 99 17.39 -15.85 0.03
C ILE A 99 18.21 -14.54 -0.03
N THR A 100 19.12 -14.46 -0.99
CA THR A 100 19.85 -13.21 -1.31
C THR A 100 18.97 -12.28 -2.16
N VAL A 101 19.20 -10.96 -2.11
CA VAL A 101 18.36 -10.01 -2.86
C VAL A 101 18.37 -10.28 -4.38
N ASP A 102 19.44 -10.88 -4.88
CA ASP A 102 19.64 -11.25 -6.28
C ASP A 102 18.80 -12.47 -6.71
N GLU A 103 18.34 -13.29 -5.76
CA GLU A 103 17.51 -14.48 -6.01
C GLU A 103 16.00 -14.19 -5.94
N LEU A 104 15.61 -12.96 -5.65
CA LEU A 104 14.20 -12.56 -5.55
C LEU A 104 13.53 -12.33 -6.92
N TRP A 105 14.29 -12.35 -8.03
CA TRP A 105 13.81 -12.08 -9.39
C TRP A 105 14.49 -12.95 -10.45
#